data_AF-A0A924BDV0-F1
#
_entry.id   AF-A0A924BDV0-F1
#
_cell.length_a   1.000
_cell.length_b   1.000
_cell.length_c   1.000
_cell.angle_alpha   90.00
_cell.angle_beta   90.00
_cell.angle_gamma   90.00
#
_symmetry.space_group_name_H-M   'P 1'
#
loop_
_entity.id
_entity.type
_entity.pdbx_description
1 polymer ?
#
loop_
_entity_poly.entity_id
_entity_poly.type
_entity_poly.pdbx_seq_one_letter_code
_entity_poly.pdbx_strand_id
1 'polypeptide(L)'
;MKIYVPLDSAAVALGADEVAAAIGSRAQVVRNGSRGMVWLEPLVEVETSEGRMAFGPMTVADVDGLFGDLSQHPKALGLTDDLPWMKGQTRLTFARVGVIDPLSLSDYRAHGGLVGLERALQMEPAAIVAEVTASGLRGRGGAGFPTGIKWKTVAEAPADRKYIVCNADEGDSATFADRMLMEGDPLTLIEGMPIAGIACGAVKGFVYIRSEYPVAIDVMQKAVALARAEGILGASVLGSGRAFDMEVRVGAGAYVCGEETSLLNSLEGKRGVVRAKPPLPALEGFLGKPTVVNNVISLASVPVIMAKGAAFYQGFGIGRSRGTIPLQIAGNVRQGGLFETAFGMTLGQIVNDIGGGTLSGRPVKAVQVGGPLGAYHPQSHFDTQFCYEEFTGQGGLVGHAGLTVFDDSADMLKQARFAMEFCAIESCGKCTPCRIGAVRGVETVDRIARGDMTAIPLLTDLCTTMKAGSLCALGGFTPYPVMSALTHFPGDFARAKEAAE
;
A
#
# COMPACT_ATOMS: atom_id res chain seq x y z
N MET A 1 -5.35 -34.36 5.84
CA MET A 1 -5.28 -33.09 6.60
C MET A 1 -4.68 -32.04 5.70
N LYS A 2 -5.32 -30.87 5.61
CA LYS A 2 -4.81 -29.73 4.85
C LYS A 2 -4.33 -28.68 5.85
N ILE A 3 -3.10 -28.21 5.67
CA ILE A 3 -2.48 -27.19 6.52
C ILE A 3 -2.09 -26.02 5.63
N TYR A 4 -2.37 -24.82 6.10
CA TYR A 4 -2.05 -23.58 5.42
C TYR A 4 -0.87 -22.92 6.15
N VAL A 5 0.18 -22.63 5.40
CA VAL A 5 1.38 -21.96 5.90
C VAL A 5 1.71 -20.79 4.96
N PRO A 6 1.63 -19.54 5.43
CA PRO A 6 1.76 -18.40 4.54
C PRO A 6 3.09 -18.34 3.76
N LEU A 7 3.04 -17.86 2.51
CA LEU A 7 4.22 -17.54 1.68
C LEU A 7 4.55 -16.04 1.64
N ASP A 8 3.71 -15.21 2.28
CA ASP A 8 3.92 -13.77 2.35
C ASP A 8 5.31 -13.45 2.93
N SER A 9 5.97 -12.42 2.38
CA SER A 9 7.33 -12.02 2.77
C SER A 9 7.48 -11.79 4.27
N ALA A 10 6.45 -11.29 4.97
CA ALA A 10 6.52 -11.12 6.42
C ALA A 10 6.53 -12.47 7.16
N ALA A 11 5.74 -13.44 6.70
CA ALA A 11 5.72 -14.77 7.28
C ALA A 11 7.01 -15.54 6.96
N VAL A 12 7.52 -15.45 5.74
CA VAL A 12 8.80 -16.04 5.33
C VAL A 12 9.95 -15.46 6.17
N ALA A 13 9.97 -14.14 6.39
CA ALA A 13 10.96 -13.50 7.26
C ALA A 13 10.89 -13.98 8.73
N LEU A 14 9.76 -14.55 9.15
CA LEU A 14 9.53 -15.08 10.50
C LEU A 14 9.61 -16.62 10.57
N GLY A 15 10.10 -17.27 9.50
CA GLY A 15 10.40 -18.70 9.50
C GLY A 15 9.31 -19.61 8.92
N ALA A 16 8.39 -19.07 8.12
CA ALA A 16 7.27 -19.85 7.56
C ALA A 16 7.72 -20.95 6.59
N ASP A 17 8.83 -20.75 5.85
CA ASP A 17 9.36 -21.78 4.95
C ASP A 17 9.91 -22.98 5.73
N GLU A 18 10.59 -22.74 6.85
CA GLU A 18 11.07 -23.77 7.75
C GLU A 18 9.91 -24.53 8.41
N VAL A 19 8.84 -23.83 8.80
CA VAL A 19 7.61 -24.46 9.33
C VAL A 19 6.95 -25.34 8.27
N ALA A 20 6.80 -24.84 7.03
CA ALA A 20 6.24 -25.60 5.92
C ALA A 20 7.08 -26.85 5.59
N ALA A 21 8.40 -26.71 5.55
CA ALA A 21 9.34 -27.81 5.32
C ALA A 21 9.29 -28.86 6.43
N ALA A 22 9.18 -28.42 7.69
CA ALA A 22 9.06 -29.31 8.84
C ALA A 22 7.76 -30.12 8.79
N ILE A 23 6.63 -29.54 8.38
CA ILE A 23 5.37 -30.29 8.15
C ILE A 23 5.62 -31.38 7.10
N GLY A 24 6.26 -31.02 5.98
CA GLY A 24 6.68 -31.96 4.94
C GLY A 24 5.52 -32.76 4.36
N SER A 25 5.75 -34.05 4.07
CA SER A 25 4.74 -34.93 3.46
C SER A 25 3.67 -35.44 4.43
N ARG A 26 3.68 -35.01 5.70
CA ARG A 26 2.71 -35.44 6.72
C ARG A 26 1.31 -34.89 6.47
N ALA A 27 1.19 -33.81 5.71
CA ALA A 27 -0.08 -33.18 5.34
C ALA A 27 0.01 -32.53 3.95
N GLN A 28 -1.13 -32.18 3.38
CA GLN A 28 -1.17 -31.30 2.22
C GLN A 28 -0.91 -29.86 2.69
N VAL A 29 0.26 -29.32 2.37
CA VAL A 29 0.61 -27.93 2.68
C VAL A 29 0.15 -27.01 1.56
N VAL A 30 -0.73 -26.06 1.88
CA VAL A 30 -1.07 -24.94 1.01
C VAL A 30 -0.27 -23.72 1.43
N ARG A 31 0.41 -23.12 0.46
CA ARG A 31 1.16 -21.88 0.66
C ARG A 31 0.26 -20.68 0.36
N ASN A 32 -0.59 -20.32 1.32
CA ASN A 32 -1.53 -19.19 1.19
C ASN A 32 -0.83 -17.82 1.34
N GLY A 33 -1.54 -16.73 1.08
CA GLY A 33 -1.11 -15.41 1.53
C GLY A 33 -1.13 -15.27 3.07
N SER A 34 -0.72 -14.11 3.59
CA SER A 34 -0.91 -13.79 5.02
C SER A 34 -2.33 -13.30 5.29
N ARG A 35 -2.90 -13.65 6.45
CA ARG A 35 -4.16 -13.04 6.95
C ARG A 35 -3.97 -11.57 7.37
N GLY A 36 -2.74 -11.07 7.46
CA GLY A 36 -2.42 -9.70 7.84
C GLY A 36 -2.34 -9.45 9.34
N MET A 37 -2.26 -10.51 10.16
CA MET A 37 -1.99 -10.44 11.60
C MET A 37 -0.50 -10.71 11.84
N VAL A 38 0.37 -9.75 11.50
CA VAL A 38 1.82 -9.99 11.41
C VAL A 38 2.44 -10.41 12.74
N TRP A 39 1.88 -9.98 13.87
CA TRP A 39 2.34 -10.40 15.21
C TRP A 39 2.08 -11.89 15.52
N LEU A 40 1.24 -12.56 14.73
CA LEU A 40 0.98 -14.00 14.83
C LEU A 40 1.68 -14.80 13.74
N GLU A 41 2.40 -14.16 12.82
CA GLU A 41 3.13 -14.87 11.78
C GLU A 41 4.39 -15.56 12.35
N PRO A 42 4.74 -16.79 11.91
CA PRO A 42 4.00 -17.66 10.99
C PRO A 42 2.67 -18.16 11.59
N LEU A 43 1.56 -17.79 10.94
CA LEU A 43 0.21 -18.15 11.36
C LEU A 43 -0.21 -19.38 10.58
N VAL A 44 -0.07 -20.55 11.20
CA VAL A 44 -0.48 -21.81 10.60
C VAL A 44 -1.97 -21.98 10.79
N GLU A 45 -2.68 -22.47 9.77
CA GLU A 45 -4.08 -22.84 9.90
C GLU A 45 -4.29 -24.30 9.50
N VAL A 46 -5.07 -25.05 10.28
CA VAL A 46 -5.43 -26.43 9.98
C VAL A 46 -6.91 -26.48 9.58
N GLU A 47 -7.21 -27.12 8.45
CA GLU A 47 -8.59 -27.34 8.01
C GLU A 47 -9.28 -28.38 8.88
N THR A 48 -10.45 -28.01 9.43
CA THR A 48 -11.30 -28.88 10.25
C THR A 48 -12.74 -28.87 9.71
N SER A 49 -13.62 -29.69 10.27
CA SER A 49 -15.04 -29.69 9.92
C SER A 49 -15.77 -28.41 10.31
N GLU A 50 -15.24 -27.63 11.26
CA GLU A 50 -15.84 -26.37 11.74
C GLU A 50 -15.29 -25.14 11.00
N GLY A 51 -14.27 -25.33 10.16
CA GLY A 51 -13.53 -24.27 9.48
C GLY A 51 -12.03 -24.38 9.72
N ARG A 52 -11.29 -23.32 9.37
CA ARG A 52 -9.84 -23.26 9.61
C ARG A 52 -9.56 -22.82 11.04
N MET A 53 -8.79 -23.62 11.78
CA MET A 53 -8.32 -23.28 13.12
C MET A 53 -6.90 -22.73 13.05
N ALA A 54 -6.66 -21.59 13.71
CA ALA A 54 -5.40 -20.85 13.67
C ALA A 54 -4.44 -21.22 14.81
N PHE A 55 -3.15 -21.20 14.51
CA PHE A 55 -2.06 -21.41 15.45
C PHE A 55 -0.92 -20.43 15.17
N GLY A 56 -0.49 -19.66 16.16
CA GLY A 56 0.57 -18.67 15.93
C GLY A 56 1.06 -17.94 17.17
N PRO A 57 2.28 -17.36 17.14
CA PRO A 57 3.27 -17.51 16.07
C PRO A 57 3.98 -18.86 16.14
N MET A 58 3.98 -19.64 15.06
CA MET A 58 4.53 -21.00 15.02
C MET A 58 6.03 -21.01 14.72
N THR A 59 6.74 -21.96 15.32
CA THR A 59 8.13 -22.30 14.99
C THR A 59 8.23 -23.78 14.62
N VAL A 60 9.38 -24.21 14.10
CA VAL A 60 9.63 -25.63 13.77
C VAL A 60 9.39 -26.56 14.97
N ALA A 61 9.71 -26.11 16.19
CA ALA A 61 9.55 -26.90 17.41
C ALA A 61 8.08 -27.17 17.77
N ASP A 62 7.15 -26.37 17.28
CA ASP A 62 5.72 -26.51 17.57
C ASP A 62 5.00 -27.45 16.59
N VAL A 63 5.63 -27.80 15.47
CA VAL A 63 4.97 -28.50 14.34
C VAL A 63 4.41 -29.86 14.73
N ASP A 64 5.11 -30.61 15.58
CA ASP A 64 4.65 -31.95 15.99
C ASP A 64 3.33 -31.89 16.76
N GLY A 65 3.07 -30.78 17.47
CA GLY A 65 1.81 -30.54 18.16
C GLY A 65 0.59 -30.48 17.23
N LEU A 66 0.77 -30.11 15.96
CA LEU A 66 -0.31 -30.05 14.96
C LEU A 66 -0.87 -31.41 14.57
N PHE A 67 -0.19 -32.51 14.94
CA PHE A 67 -0.60 -33.88 14.63
C PHE A 67 -1.19 -34.61 15.83
N GLY A 68 -1.35 -33.91 16.97
CA GLY A 68 -2.04 -34.39 18.17
C GLY A 68 -3.47 -33.87 18.28
N ASP A 69 -3.97 -33.75 19.52
CA ASP A 69 -5.22 -33.06 19.79
C ASP A 69 -5.02 -31.54 19.63
N LEU A 70 -5.55 -31.01 18.53
CA LEU A 70 -5.42 -29.60 18.17
C LEU A 70 -5.98 -28.64 19.23
N SER A 71 -6.96 -29.07 20.03
CA SER A 71 -7.56 -28.25 21.10
C SER A 71 -6.62 -28.03 22.29
N GLN A 72 -5.64 -28.92 22.46
CA GLN A 72 -4.64 -28.85 23.52
C GLN A 72 -3.35 -28.17 23.06
N HIS A 73 -3.28 -27.72 21.80
CA HIS A 73 -2.09 -27.06 21.29
C HIS A 73 -1.87 -25.72 22.02
N PRO A 74 -0.69 -25.47 22.61
CA PRO A 74 -0.45 -24.24 23.41
C PRO A 74 -0.63 -22.93 22.63
N LYS A 75 -0.48 -23.00 21.31
CA LYS A 75 -0.65 -21.87 20.38
C LYS A 75 -1.98 -21.86 19.65
N ALA A 76 -2.95 -22.69 20.03
CA ALA A 76 -4.28 -22.67 19.41
C ALA A 76 -4.99 -21.34 19.69
N LEU A 77 -5.56 -20.73 18.65
CA LEU A 77 -6.25 -19.45 18.71
C LEU A 77 -7.76 -19.58 18.47
N GLY A 78 -8.22 -20.77 18.07
CA GLY A 78 -9.59 -21.02 17.64
C GLY A 78 -9.79 -20.79 16.13
N LEU A 79 -11.04 -20.70 15.69
CA LEU A 79 -11.37 -20.50 14.28
C LEU A 79 -10.83 -19.15 13.79
N THR A 80 -10.07 -19.15 12.69
CA THR A 80 -9.35 -17.97 12.19
C THR A 80 -10.29 -16.81 11.91
N ASP A 81 -11.41 -17.09 11.24
CA ASP A 81 -12.38 -16.06 10.87
C ASP A 81 -13.20 -15.56 12.07
N ASP A 82 -13.12 -16.25 13.21
CA ASP A 82 -13.73 -15.82 14.47
C ASP A 82 -12.84 -14.91 15.32
N LEU A 83 -11.55 -14.80 14.98
CA LEU A 83 -10.63 -13.91 15.68
C LEU A 83 -11.13 -12.46 15.59
N PRO A 84 -11.07 -11.67 16.69
CA PRO A 84 -11.56 -10.30 16.70
C PRO A 84 -10.98 -9.41 15.59
N TRP A 85 -9.71 -9.60 15.25
CA TRP A 85 -9.05 -8.90 14.15
C TRP A 85 -9.70 -9.17 12.79
N MET A 86 -10.11 -10.41 12.53
CA MET A 86 -10.76 -10.78 11.26
C MET A 86 -12.21 -10.32 11.23
N LYS A 87 -12.96 -10.53 12.33
CA LYS A 87 -14.36 -10.09 12.45
C LYS A 87 -14.55 -8.58 12.39
N GLY A 88 -13.59 -7.81 12.88
CA GLY A 88 -13.67 -6.35 12.93
C GLY A 88 -13.49 -5.66 11.57
N GLN A 89 -13.08 -6.38 10.52
CA GLN A 89 -12.74 -5.80 9.23
C GLN A 89 -13.92 -5.76 8.25
N THR A 90 -13.87 -4.80 7.34
CA THR A 90 -14.69 -4.77 6.13
C THR A 90 -13.80 -5.09 4.92
N ARG A 91 -13.48 -6.36 4.72
CA ARG A 91 -12.61 -6.78 3.60
C ARG A 91 -13.35 -6.82 2.27
N LEU A 92 -13.22 -5.76 1.47
CA LEU A 92 -13.73 -5.74 0.09
C LEU A 92 -12.63 -6.10 -0.90
N THR A 93 -11.47 -5.45 -0.77
CA THR A 93 -10.33 -5.65 -1.68
C THR A 93 -9.48 -6.85 -1.24
N PHE A 94 -9.31 -7.04 0.08
CA PHE A 94 -8.50 -8.12 0.68
C PHE A 94 -9.32 -9.37 1.02
N ALA A 95 -10.51 -9.53 0.44
CA ALA A 95 -11.45 -10.61 0.79
C ALA A 95 -10.85 -12.03 0.69
N ARG A 96 -9.90 -12.25 -0.23
CA ARG A 96 -9.24 -13.54 -0.45
C ARG A 96 -7.82 -13.62 0.11
N VAL A 97 -7.21 -12.49 0.44
CA VAL A 97 -5.81 -12.45 0.90
C VAL A 97 -5.68 -13.22 2.22
N GLY A 98 -4.87 -14.28 2.17
CA GLY A 98 -4.67 -15.22 3.28
C GLY A 98 -5.64 -16.41 3.32
N VAL A 99 -6.68 -16.43 2.48
CA VAL A 99 -7.65 -17.53 2.39
C VAL A 99 -7.21 -18.55 1.34
N ILE A 100 -6.85 -18.06 0.15
CA ILE A 100 -6.58 -18.90 -1.03
C ILE A 100 -5.10 -19.24 -1.19
N ASP A 101 -4.82 -20.27 -1.98
CA ASP A 101 -3.53 -20.35 -2.67
C ASP A 101 -3.44 -19.23 -3.74
N PRO A 102 -2.45 -18.30 -3.66
CA PRO A 102 -2.36 -17.15 -4.55
C PRO A 102 -2.21 -17.50 -6.04
N LEU A 103 -1.76 -18.72 -6.35
CA LEU A 103 -1.53 -19.21 -7.72
C LEU A 103 -2.57 -20.28 -8.14
N SER A 104 -3.66 -20.43 -7.38
CA SER A 104 -4.77 -21.33 -7.72
C SER A 104 -5.92 -20.57 -8.38
N LEU A 105 -6.11 -20.74 -9.69
CA LEU A 105 -7.27 -20.17 -10.39
C LEU A 105 -8.59 -20.76 -9.87
N SER A 106 -8.61 -22.04 -9.48
CA SER A 106 -9.81 -22.67 -8.92
C SER A 106 -10.20 -22.02 -7.59
N ASP A 107 -9.24 -21.75 -6.71
CA ASP A 107 -9.51 -21.07 -5.44
C ASP A 107 -10.00 -19.64 -5.70
N TYR A 108 -9.36 -18.93 -6.63
CA TYR A 108 -9.75 -17.58 -7.01
C TYR A 108 -11.22 -17.51 -7.48
N ARG A 109 -11.61 -18.38 -8.43
CA ARG A 109 -12.99 -18.47 -8.94
C ARG A 109 -13.98 -18.89 -7.85
N ALA A 110 -13.64 -19.87 -7.01
CA ALA A 110 -14.50 -20.34 -5.93
C ALA A 110 -14.84 -19.22 -4.92
N HIS A 111 -13.98 -18.21 -4.81
CA HIS A 111 -14.16 -17.04 -3.94
C HIS A 111 -14.55 -15.77 -4.71
N GLY A 112 -15.30 -15.93 -5.81
CA GLY A 112 -15.91 -14.84 -6.57
C GLY A 112 -14.96 -14.09 -7.50
N GLY A 113 -13.78 -14.63 -7.77
CA GLY A 113 -12.89 -14.12 -8.80
C GLY A 113 -13.49 -14.23 -10.20
N LEU A 114 -13.11 -13.29 -11.08
CA LEU A 114 -13.55 -13.13 -12.46
C LEU A 114 -15.00 -12.69 -12.67
N VAL A 115 -15.85 -12.71 -11.65
CA VAL A 115 -17.23 -12.22 -11.75
C VAL A 115 -17.29 -10.75 -12.23
N GLY A 116 -16.35 -9.92 -11.75
CA GLY A 116 -16.27 -8.51 -12.15
C GLY A 116 -15.85 -8.34 -13.61
N LEU A 117 -14.81 -9.07 -14.04
CA LEU A 117 -14.35 -9.07 -15.43
C LEU A 117 -15.40 -9.63 -16.39
N GLU A 118 -16.04 -10.75 -16.05
CA GLU A 118 -17.10 -11.36 -16.87
C GLU A 118 -18.24 -10.38 -17.11
N ARG A 119 -18.67 -9.63 -16.08
CA ARG A 119 -19.66 -8.54 -16.24
C ARG A 119 -19.13 -7.42 -17.14
N ALA A 120 -17.90 -6.95 -16.89
CA ALA A 120 -17.30 -5.84 -17.64
C ALA A 120 -17.15 -6.15 -19.15
N LEU A 121 -16.89 -7.40 -19.51
CA LEU A 121 -16.82 -7.84 -20.91
C LEU A 121 -18.16 -7.70 -21.65
N GLN A 122 -19.28 -7.74 -20.94
CA GLN A 122 -20.63 -7.54 -21.49
C GLN A 122 -21.07 -6.07 -21.50
N MET A 123 -20.22 -5.15 -21.01
CA MET A 123 -20.52 -3.73 -20.92
C MET A 123 -19.81 -2.95 -22.03
N GLU A 124 -20.42 -1.84 -22.44
CA GLU A 124 -19.74 -0.83 -23.24
C GLU A 124 -18.63 -0.15 -22.41
N PRO A 125 -17.47 0.17 -23.00
CA PRO A 125 -16.36 0.82 -22.30
C PRO A 125 -16.78 2.06 -21.49
N ALA A 126 -17.64 2.90 -22.06
CA ALA A 126 -18.16 4.09 -21.38
C ALA A 126 -19.01 3.77 -20.13
N ALA A 127 -19.73 2.64 -20.13
CA ALA A 127 -20.51 2.20 -18.98
C ALA A 127 -19.60 1.74 -17.83
N ILE A 128 -18.46 1.10 -18.13
CA ILE A 128 -17.46 0.72 -17.13
C ILE A 128 -16.87 1.98 -16.47
N VAL A 129 -16.50 2.99 -17.26
CA VAL A 129 -16.01 4.28 -16.74
C VAL A 129 -17.06 4.96 -15.87
N ALA A 130 -18.33 4.95 -16.29
CA ALA A 130 -19.44 5.51 -15.52
C ALA A 130 -19.65 4.79 -14.18
N GLU A 131 -19.60 3.46 -14.17
CA GLU A 131 -19.74 2.64 -12.96
C GLU A 131 -18.59 2.92 -11.96
N VAL A 132 -17.34 2.95 -12.42
CA VAL A 132 -16.19 3.32 -11.57
C VAL A 132 -16.30 4.75 -11.05
N THR A 133 -16.81 5.68 -11.87
CA THR A 133 -17.06 7.07 -11.44
C THR A 133 -18.14 7.11 -10.34
N ALA A 134 -19.26 6.42 -10.54
CA ALA A 134 -20.38 6.37 -9.61
C ALA A 134 -20.01 5.72 -8.27
N SER A 135 -19.07 4.76 -8.26
CA SER A 135 -18.58 4.13 -7.03
C SER A 135 -17.92 5.11 -6.06
N GLY A 136 -17.46 6.27 -6.55
CA GLY A 136 -16.67 7.22 -5.76
C GLY A 136 -15.23 6.77 -5.49
N LEU A 137 -14.72 5.76 -6.19
CA LEU A 137 -13.33 5.31 -6.06
C LEU A 137 -12.35 6.47 -6.34
N ARG A 138 -11.43 6.66 -5.40
CA ARG A 138 -10.32 7.62 -5.49
C ARG A 138 -8.99 6.87 -5.50
N GLY A 139 -7.99 7.48 -6.11
CA GLY A 139 -6.63 6.96 -6.18
C GLY A 139 -6.08 6.66 -4.79
N ARG A 140 -5.66 5.41 -4.60
CA ARG A 140 -5.20 4.86 -3.32
C ARG A 140 -3.70 5.04 -3.09
N GLY A 141 -2.94 5.50 -4.08
CA GLY A 141 -1.53 5.88 -3.93
C GLY A 141 -1.30 7.26 -3.30
N GLY A 142 -2.24 7.77 -2.50
CA GLY A 142 -2.07 9.02 -1.72
C GLY A 142 -2.79 10.26 -2.23
N ALA A 143 -2.69 10.61 -3.51
CA ALA A 143 -3.27 11.87 -4.02
C ALA A 143 -4.81 11.93 -3.99
N GLY A 144 -5.50 10.80 -3.86
CA GLY A 144 -6.96 10.77 -3.74
C GLY A 144 -7.71 11.31 -4.97
N PHE A 145 -7.11 11.30 -6.16
CA PHE A 145 -7.77 11.76 -7.39
C PHE A 145 -8.88 10.79 -7.84
N PRO A 146 -10.08 11.24 -8.26
CA PRO A 146 -11.16 10.34 -8.69
C PRO A 146 -10.76 9.43 -9.87
N THR A 147 -10.80 8.11 -9.67
CA THR A 147 -10.31 7.13 -10.65
C THR A 147 -11.13 7.17 -11.93
N GLY A 148 -12.45 7.26 -11.83
CA GLY A 148 -13.34 7.33 -13.00
C GLY A 148 -13.10 8.56 -13.89
N ILE A 149 -12.77 9.71 -13.29
CA ILE A 149 -12.40 10.92 -14.06
C ILE A 149 -11.10 10.69 -14.82
N LYS A 150 -10.09 10.09 -14.18
CA LYS A 150 -8.82 9.76 -14.83
C LYS A 150 -9.03 8.84 -16.03
N TRP A 151 -9.86 7.81 -15.86
CA TRP A 151 -10.18 6.86 -16.93
C TRP A 151 -10.94 7.52 -18.07
N LYS A 152 -11.92 8.38 -17.75
CA LYS A 152 -12.65 9.17 -18.73
C LYS A 152 -11.71 9.99 -19.60
N THR A 153 -10.75 10.71 -19.00
CA THR A 153 -9.76 11.50 -19.76
C THR A 153 -8.96 10.64 -20.74
N VAL A 154 -8.51 9.45 -20.33
CA VAL A 154 -7.76 8.54 -21.22
C VAL A 154 -8.67 7.93 -22.29
N ALA A 155 -9.90 7.56 -21.94
CA ALA A 155 -10.87 6.98 -22.87
C ALA A 155 -11.23 7.97 -24.00
N GLU A 156 -11.39 9.25 -23.67
CA GLU A 156 -11.75 10.32 -24.62
C GLU A 156 -10.55 10.84 -25.43
N ALA A 157 -9.31 10.58 -24.99
CA ALA A 157 -8.11 11.02 -25.70
C ALA A 157 -7.95 10.29 -27.06
N PRO A 158 -7.77 11.01 -28.18
CA PRO A 158 -7.56 10.41 -29.49
C PRO A 158 -6.13 9.86 -29.59
N ALA A 159 -5.99 8.55 -29.79
CA ALA A 159 -4.71 7.90 -30.04
C ALA A 159 -4.91 6.54 -30.72
N ASP A 160 -3.89 6.13 -31.49
CA ASP A 160 -3.75 4.80 -32.08
C ASP A 160 -3.48 3.72 -31.02
N ARG A 161 -2.86 4.11 -29.90
CA ARG A 161 -2.48 3.22 -28.79
C ARG A 161 -2.67 3.91 -27.45
N LYS A 162 -3.09 3.14 -26.46
CA LYS A 162 -3.26 3.56 -25.06
C LYS A 162 -2.70 2.50 -24.13
N TYR A 163 -2.33 2.88 -22.91
CA TYR A 163 -1.70 1.98 -21.94
C TYR A 163 -2.34 2.04 -20.57
N ILE A 164 -2.27 0.91 -19.86
CA ILE A 164 -2.54 0.83 -18.42
C ILE A 164 -1.22 0.60 -17.70
N VAL A 165 -0.91 1.40 -16.70
CA VAL A 165 0.26 1.25 -15.86
C VAL A 165 -0.19 1.14 -14.41
N CYS A 166 0.12 0.00 -13.81
CA CYS A 166 0.01 -0.22 -12.38
C CYS A 166 1.31 0.23 -11.71
N ASN A 167 1.19 1.20 -10.82
CA ASN A 167 2.27 1.65 -9.95
C ASN A 167 2.27 0.80 -8.67
N ALA A 168 3.26 -0.09 -8.59
CA ALA A 168 3.52 -0.99 -7.47
C ALA A 168 4.91 -0.73 -6.85
N ASP A 169 5.36 0.53 -6.90
CA ASP A 169 6.65 0.93 -6.35
C ASP A 169 6.64 1.03 -4.81
N GLU A 170 5.46 1.20 -4.19
CA GLU A 170 5.17 1.22 -2.74
C GLU A 170 6.39 1.58 -1.86
N GLY A 171 7.03 2.71 -2.17
CA GLY A 171 8.31 3.10 -1.56
C GLY A 171 8.17 3.74 -0.19
N ASP A 172 6.93 4.01 0.24
CA ASP A 172 6.65 4.59 1.55
C ASP A 172 7.00 3.59 2.67
N SER A 173 7.56 4.07 3.77
CA SER A 173 7.70 3.27 4.99
C SER A 173 6.33 2.93 5.57
N ALA A 174 6.23 1.76 6.21
CA ALA A 174 5.00 1.25 6.83
C ALA A 174 3.83 1.02 5.85
N THR A 175 4.10 0.96 4.54
CA THR A 175 3.14 0.51 3.55
C THR A 175 3.52 -0.86 3.02
N PHE A 176 2.53 -1.75 2.92
CA PHE A 176 2.70 -3.12 2.47
C PHE A 176 1.40 -3.73 1.93
N ALA A 177 0.38 -2.92 1.68
CA ALA A 177 -0.89 -3.39 1.13
C ALA A 177 -0.72 -3.83 -0.33
N ASP A 178 0.02 -3.07 -1.14
CA ASP A 178 0.32 -3.44 -2.52
C ASP A 178 1.10 -4.77 -2.53
N ARG A 179 2.13 -4.89 -1.69
CA ARG A 179 2.92 -6.13 -1.51
C ARG A 179 2.03 -7.32 -1.16
N MET A 180 1.24 -7.20 -0.10
CA MET A 180 0.39 -8.29 0.39
C MET A 180 -0.64 -8.74 -0.65
N LEU A 181 -1.19 -7.81 -1.44
CA LEU A 181 -2.11 -8.17 -2.51
C LEU A 181 -1.38 -8.91 -3.64
N MET A 182 -0.23 -8.41 -4.09
CA MET A 182 0.54 -9.05 -5.17
C MET A 182 1.07 -10.45 -4.77
N GLU A 183 1.39 -10.66 -3.50
CA GLU A 183 1.84 -11.96 -2.99
C GLU A 183 0.68 -12.90 -2.65
N GLY A 184 -0.42 -12.37 -2.12
CA GLY A 184 -1.51 -13.15 -1.53
C GLY A 184 -2.76 -13.31 -2.40
N ASP A 185 -2.99 -12.45 -3.39
CA ASP A 185 -4.11 -12.51 -4.34
C ASP A 185 -3.77 -11.76 -5.67
N PRO A 186 -2.71 -12.18 -6.38
CA PRO A 186 -2.25 -11.50 -7.60
C PRO A 186 -3.30 -11.47 -8.71
N LEU A 187 -4.18 -12.48 -8.77
CA LEU A 187 -5.23 -12.58 -9.77
C LEU A 187 -6.26 -11.44 -9.67
N THR A 188 -6.48 -10.86 -8.48
CA THR A 188 -7.32 -9.65 -8.32
C THR A 188 -6.75 -8.45 -9.08
N LEU A 189 -5.43 -8.22 -9.00
CA LEU A 189 -4.79 -7.16 -9.77
C LEU A 189 -4.86 -7.45 -11.28
N ILE A 190 -4.59 -8.70 -11.65
CA ILE A 190 -4.68 -9.17 -13.05
C ILE A 190 -6.11 -9.09 -13.58
N GLU A 191 -7.14 -9.19 -12.76
CA GLU A 191 -8.54 -8.97 -13.16
C GLU A 191 -8.85 -7.48 -13.36
N GLY A 192 -8.37 -6.62 -12.45
CA GLY A 192 -8.62 -5.18 -12.50
C GLY A 192 -8.00 -4.48 -13.71
N MET A 193 -6.84 -4.94 -14.19
CA MET A 193 -6.12 -4.31 -15.29
C MET A 193 -6.79 -4.45 -16.68
N PRO A 194 -7.27 -5.64 -17.11
CA PRO A 194 -8.11 -5.79 -18.30
C PRO A 194 -9.39 -4.97 -18.21
N ILE A 195 -10.06 -4.90 -17.05
CA ILE A 195 -11.26 -4.05 -16.90
C ILE A 195 -10.91 -2.58 -17.20
N ALA A 196 -9.81 -2.07 -16.65
CA ALA A 196 -9.31 -0.73 -16.95
C ALA A 196 -8.93 -0.56 -18.43
N GLY A 197 -8.27 -1.57 -19.01
CA GLY A 197 -7.86 -1.61 -20.40
C GLY A 197 -9.04 -1.49 -21.35
N ILE A 198 -10.06 -2.33 -21.16
CA ILE A 198 -11.30 -2.33 -21.91
C ILE A 198 -12.02 -0.98 -21.77
N ALA A 199 -12.15 -0.46 -20.54
CA ALA A 199 -12.81 0.81 -20.27
C ALA A 199 -12.14 1.99 -21.01
N CYS A 200 -10.82 1.96 -21.15
CA CYS A 200 -10.04 3.06 -21.73
C CYS A 200 -9.63 2.82 -23.20
N GLY A 201 -9.89 1.64 -23.76
CA GLY A 201 -9.42 1.26 -25.10
C GLY A 201 -7.91 0.97 -25.17
N ALA A 202 -7.31 0.47 -24.09
CA ALA A 202 -5.93 0.03 -24.04
C ALA A 202 -5.85 -1.51 -24.11
N VAL A 203 -4.89 -2.02 -24.88
CA VAL A 203 -4.66 -3.48 -25.06
C VAL A 203 -3.37 -3.97 -24.40
N LYS A 204 -2.60 -3.06 -23.79
CA LYS A 204 -1.31 -3.37 -23.14
C LYS A 204 -1.20 -2.71 -21.78
N GLY A 205 -0.81 -3.51 -20.79
CA GLY A 205 -0.57 -3.10 -19.42
C GLY A 205 0.88 -3.31 -18.95
N PHE A 206 1.30 -2.57 -17.94
CA PHE A 206 2.55 -2.82 -17.21
C PHE A 206 2.30 -2.75 -15.70
N VAL A 207 2.93 -3.65 -14.94
CA VAL A 207 3.04 -3.54 -13.48
C VAL A 207 4.49 -3.19 -13.16
N TYR A 208 4.72 -1.99 -12.66
CA TYR A 208 6.05 -1.56 -12.24
C TYR A 208 6.21 -1.86 -10.75
N ILE A 209 6.96 -2.90 -10.43
CA ILE A 209 7.17 -3.40 -9.06
C ILE A 209 8.56 -2.98 -8.60
N ARG A 210 8.68 -2.42 -7.39
CA ARG A 210 9.99 -2.10 -6.79
C ARG A 210 10.89 -3.33 -6.67
N SER A 211 12.20 -3.13 -6.78
CA SER A 211 13.22 -4.19 -6.68
C SER A 211 13.24 -4.91 -5.33
N GLU A 212 12.78 -4.25 -4.28
CA GLU A 212 12.81 -4.72 -2.90
C GLU A 212 11.69 -5.71 -2.57
N TYR A 213 10.80 -6.00 -3.53
CA TYR A 213 9.74 -7.01 -3.41
C TYR A 213 10.00 -8.23 -4.30
N PRO A 214 11.07 -9.01 -4.06
CA PRO A 214 11.41 -10.16 -4.90
C PRO A 214 10.32 -11.24 -4.90
N VAL A 215 9.64 -11.47 -3.77
CA VAL A 215 8.53 -12.44 -3.67
C VAL A 215 7.35 -11.98 -4.50
N ALA A 216 6.92 -10.72 -4.38
CA ALA A 216 5.84 -10.17 -5.21
C ALA A 216 6.18 -10.23 -6.71
N ILE A 217 7.43 -9.98 -7.10
CA ILE A 217 7.89 -10.10 -8.49
C ILE A 217 7.72 -11.54 -8.99
N ASP A 218 8.21 -12.53 -8.25
CA ASP A 218 8.13 -13.95 -8.61
C ASP A 218 6.66 -14.43 -8.69
N VAL A 219 5.85 -14.12 -7.67
CA VAL A 219 4.42 -14.47 -7.63
C VAL A 219 3.66 -13.82 -8.79
N MET A 220 3.87 -12.52 -9.05
CA MET A 220 3.19 -11.83 -10.15
C MET A 220 3.61 -12.36 -11.51
N GLN A 221 4.89 -12.71 -11.72
CA GLN A 221 5.35 -13.31 -12.98
C GLN A 221 4.67 -14.66 -13.24
N LYS A 222 4.59 -15.52 -12.21
CA LYS A 222 3.88 -16.80 -12.27
C LYS A 222 2.38 -16.60 -12.52
N ALA A 223 1.75 -15.66 -11.81
CA ALA A 223 0.33 -15.36 -11.95
C ALA A 223 -0.01 -14.80 -13.34
N VAL A 224 0.84 -13.95 -13.93
CA VAL A 224 0.67 -13.46 -15.31
C VAL A 224 0.81 -14.59 -16.33
N ALA A 225 1.76 -15.51 -16.13
CA ALA A 225 1.90 -16.69 -16.99
C ALA A 225 0.66 -17.59 -16.92
N LEU A 226 0.17 -17.87 -15.70
CA LEU A 226 -1.06 -18.61 -15.45
C LEU A 226 -2.26 -17.93 -16.12
N ALA A 227 -2.46 -16.64 -15.88
CA ALA A 227 -3.58 -15.88 -16.44
C ALA A 227 -3.58 -15.86 -17.99
N ARG A 228 -2.39 -15.86 -18.61
CA ARG A 228 -2.27 -16.00 -20.07
C ARG A 228 -2.64 -17.41 -20.55
N ALA A 229 -2.19 -18.45 -19.85
CA ALA A 229 -2.52 -19.84 -20.17
C ALA A 229 -4.04 -20.12 -20.06
N GLU A 230 -4.70 -19.48 -19.10
CA GLU A 230 -6.12 -19.61 -18.80
C GLU A 230 -7.00 -18.62 -19.59
N GLY A 231 -6.41 -17.86 -20.53
CA GLY A 231 -7.13 -16.93 -21.40
C GLY A 231 -7.67 -15.68 -20.71
N ILE A 232 -7.31 -15.39 -19.46
CA ILE A 232 -7.63 -14.14 -18.76
C ILE A 232 -6.84 -12.97 -19.37
N LEU A 233 -5.66 -13.25 -19.94
CA LEU A 233 -4.85 -12.31 -20.70
C LEU A 233 -4.60 -12.84 -22.11
N GLY A 234 -4.42 -11.95 -23.08
CA GLY A 234 -4.01 -12.25 -24.44
C GLY A 234 -4.84 -11.54 -25.51
N ALA A 235 -4.89 -12.14 -26.69
CA ALA A 235 -5.57 -11.57 -27.87
C ALA A 235 -7.10 -11.52 -27.73
N SER A 236 -7.68 -12.33 -26.85
CA SER A 236 -9.12 -12.37 -26.59
C SER A 236 -9.38 -12.81 -25.14
N VAL A 237 -9.49 -11.84 -24.24
CA VAL A 237 -9.76 -12.03 -22.81
C VAL A 237 -11.03 -12.83 -22.63
N LEU A 238 -10.94 -13.99 -21.99
CA LEU A 238 -12.01 -14.97 -21.77
C LEU A 238 -12.81 -15.31 -23.03
N GLY A 239 -12.18 -15.29 -24.22
CA GLY A 239 -12.86 -15.58 -25.48
C GLY A 239 -13.80 -14.48 -26.00
N SER A 240 -13.76 -13.28 -25.40
CA SER A 240 -14.68 -12.17 -25.71
C SER A 240 -14.42 -11.42 -27.03
N GLY A 241 -13.28 -11.64 -27.70
CA GLY A 241 -12.80 -10.82 -28.80
C GLY A 241 -12.16 -9.48 -28.39
N ARG A 242 -12.14 -9.14 -27.08
CA ARG A 242 -11.43 -7.97 -26.56
C ARG A 242 -10.01 -8.36 -26.13
N ALA A 243 -8.99 -7.66 -26.62
CA ALA A 243 -7.59 -7.96 -26.32
C ALA A 243 -7.08 -7.17 -25.11
N PHE A 244 -6.31 -7.82 -24.23
CA PHE A 244 -5.49 -7.16 -23.22
C PHE A 244 -4.38 -8.10 -22.75
N ASP A 245 -3.14 -7.62 -22.70
CA ASP A 245 -2.00 -8.35 -22.12
C ASP A 245 -1.15 -7.42 -21.25
N MET A 246 -0.33 -7.98 -20.37
CA MET A 246 0.48 -7.21 -19.42
C MET A 246 1.87 -7.81 -19.19
N GLU A 247 2.80 -6.96 -18.75
CA GLU A 247 4.16 -7.32 -18.36
C GLU A 247 4.47 -6.80 -16.96
N VAL A 248 5.27 -7.58 -16.22
CA VAL A 248 5.92 -7.11 -14.99
C VAL A 248 7.23 -6.43 -15.36
N ARG A 249 7.47 -5.25 -14.79
CA ARG A 249 8.73 -4.49 -14.90
C ARG A 249 9.28 -4.24 -13.51
N VAL A 250 10.55 -4.56 -13.31
CA VAL A 250 11.22 -4.42 -12.02
C VAL A 250 11.90 -3.05 -11.96
N GLY A 251 11.67 -2.33 -10.86
CA GLY A 251 12.36 -1.08 -10.54
C GLY A 251 13.82 -1.30 -10.16
N ALA A 252 14.49 -0.23 -9.74
CA ALA A 252 15.92 -0.24 -9.45
C ALA A 252 16.28 0.59 -8.20
N GLY A 253 15.47 0.49 -7.15
CA GLY A 253 15.74 1.09 -5.83
C GLY A 253 15.73 2.62 -5.80
N ALA A 254 14.70 3.26 -6.37
CA ALA A 254 14.56 4.72 -6.35
C ALA A 254 13.14 5.12 -5.93
N TYR A 255 12.99 5.69 -4.74
CA TYR A 255 11.68 6.08 -4.18
C TYR A 255 10.91 7.05 -5.10
N VAL A 256 11.64 7.94 -5.77
CA VAL A 256 11.03 8.91 -6.68
C VAL A 256 10.33 8.25 -7.88
N CYS A 257 10.62 6.99 -8.20
CA CYS A 257 9.89 6.22 -9.22
C CYS A 257 8.46 5.86 -8.80
N GLY A 258 8.07 6.06 -7.54
CA GLY A 258 6.67 6.06 -7.14
C GLY A 258 5.88 7.27 -7.67
N GLU A 259 6.55 8.35 -8.10
CA GLU A 259 5.90 9.46 -8.81
C GLU A 259 5.58 9.05 -10.25
N GLU A 260 4.33 9.26 -10.68
CA GLU A 260 3.81 8.72 -11.94
C GLU A 260 4.64 9.06 -13.18
N THR A 261 5.23 10.25 -13.32
CA THR A 261 6.01 10.60 -14.51
C THR A 261 7.46 10.10 -14.44
N SER A 262 8.03 10.02 -13.24
CA SER A 262 9.31 9.37 -12.99
C SER A 262 9.23 7.88 -13.32
N LEU A 263 8.16 7.22 -12.86
CA LEU A 263 7.83 5.83 -13.19
C LEU A 263 7.81 5.60 -14.69
N LEU A 264 7.11 6.46 -15.42
CA LEU A 264 7.01 6.37 -16.89
C LEU A 264 8.36 6.55 -17.58
N ASN A 265 9.23 7.44 -17.07
CA ASN A 265 10.60 7.54 -17.57
C ASN A 265 11.41 6.27 -17.30
N SER A 266 11.28 5.68 -16.11
CA SER A 266 11.94 4.40 -15.78
C SER A 266 11.47 3.27 -16.70
N LEU A 267 10.15 3.16 -16.94
CA LEU A 267 9.57 2.20 -17.88
C LEU A 267 10.07 2.36 -19.32
N GLU A 268 10.39 3.59 -19.73
CA GLU A 268 10.97 3.93 -21.03
C GLU A 268 12.49 3.69 -21.11
N GLY A 269 13.12 3.16 -20.05
CA GLY A 269 14.56 2.92 -19.99
C GLY A 269 15.39 4.19 -19.74
N LYS A 270 14.75 5.27 -19.29
CA LYS A 270 15.42 6.54 -18.92
C LYS A 270 15.66 6.58 -17.41
N ARG A 271 16.46 7.55 -16.96
CA ARG A 271 16.56 7.88 -15.54
C ARG A 271 15.18 8.31 -15.00
N GLY A 272 14.86 7.90 -13.77
CA GLY A 272 13.66 8.30 -13.02
C GLY A 272 13.66 9.78 -12.61
N VAL A 273 13.61 10.68 -13.58
CA VAL A 273 13.50 12.12 -13.37
C VAL A 273 12.07 12.54 -13.62
N VAL A 274 11.46 13.26 -12.69
CA VAL A 274 10.09 13.79 -12.81
C VAL A 274 9.94 14.67 -14.05
N ARG A 275 8.86 14.49 -14.82
CA ARG A 275 8.49 15.35 -15.96
C ARG A 275 7.77 16.60 -15.47
N ALA A 276 7.87 17.70 -16.21
CA ALA A 276 7.02 18.86 -15.93
C ALA A 276 5.56 18.52 -16.27
N LYS A 277 4.61 19.07 -15.51
CA LYS A 277 3.17 19.00 -15.81
C LYS A 277 2.69 20.44 -15.99
N PRO A 278 2.02 20.79 -17.11
CA PRO A 278 1.61 19.95 -18.24
C PRO A 278 2.75 19.44 -19.15
N PRO A 279 2.51 18.38 -19.98
CA PRO A 279 1.24 17.66 -20.16
C PRO A 279 0.97 16.58 -19.09
N LEU A 280 -0.30 16.22 -18.90
CA LEU A 280 -0.72 15.16 -17.97
C LEU A 280 -0.47 13.77 -18.59
N PRO A 281 -0.07 12.74 -17.82
CA PRO A 281 0.09 11.38 -18.32
C PRO A 281 -1.16 10.77 -18.97
N ALA A 282 -2.35 11.22 -18.54
CA ALA A 282 -3.61 10.80 -19.12
C ALA A 282 -3.76 11.21 -20.61
N LEU A 283 -2.99 12.20 -21.06
CA LEU A 283 -2.94 12.65 -22.45
C LEU A 283 -1.62 12.21 -23.12
N GLU A 284 -0.49 12.47 -22.46
CA GLU A 284 0.86 12.16 -22.95
C GLU A 284 1.70 11.49 -21.86
N GLY A 285 1.50 10.18 -21.71
CA GLY A 285 2.15 9.34 -20.70
C GLY A 285 3.27 8.48 -21.25
N PHE A 286 3.11 7.15 -21.16
CA PHE A 286 4.09 6.18 -21.63
C PHE A 286 4.28 6.31 -23.14
N LEU A 287 5.51 6.54 -23.59
CA LEU A 287 5.86 6.75 -25.00
C LEU A 287 5.03 7.87 -25.67
N GLY A 288 4.63 8.88 -24.88
CA GLY A 288 3.81 10.00 -25.35
C GLY A 288 2.36 9.63 -25.69
N LYS A 289 1.86 8.48 -25.22
CA LYS A 289 0.49 8.02 -25.47
C LYS A 289 -0.41 8.22 -24.25
N PRO A 290 -1.74 8.37 -24.42
CA PRO A 290 -2.68 8.40 -23.31
C PRO A 290 -2.52 7.17 -22.42
N THR A 291 -2.22 7.42 -21.14
CA THR A 291 -1.86 6.35 -20.20
C THR A 291 -2.61 6.51 -18.89
N VAL A 292 -3.32 5.45 -18.49
CA VAL A 292 -3.83 5.34 -17.13
C VAL A 292 -2.67 4.93 -16.23
N VAL A 293 -2.36 5.74 -15.22
CA VAL A 293 -1.47 5.35 -14.12
C VAL A 293 -2.30 5.24 -12.83
N ASN A 294 -2.39 4.04 -12.26
CA ASN A 294 -3.10 3.79 -11.01
C ASN A 294 -2.24 2.93 -10.08
N ASN A 295 -2.37 3.15 -8.76
CA ASN A 295 -1.79 2.29 -7.73
C ASN A 295 -2.47 0.90 -7.73
N VAL A 296 -1.77 -0.12 -7.21
CA VAL A 296 -2.25 -1.51 -7.11
C VAL A 296 -3.64 -1.58 -6.45
N ILE A 297 -3.83 -1.05 -5.24
CA ILE A 297 -5.13 -1.11 -4.54
C ILE A 297 -6.24 -0.42 -5.34
N SER A 298 -5.94 0.67 -6.06
CA SER A 298 -6.95 1.28 -6.95
C SER A 298 -7.45 0.34 -8.04
N LEU A 299 -6.56 -0.42 -8.67
CA LEU A 299 -6.94 -1.39 -9.70
C LEU A 299 -7.59 -2.63 -9.07
N ALA A 300 -7.10 -3.07 -7.92
CA ALA A 300 -7.63 -4.21 -7.18
C ALA A 300 -9.03 -4.01 -6.59
N SER A 301 -9.44 -2.77 -6.34
CA SER A 301 -10.82 -2.46 -5.95
C SER A 301 -11.81 -2.50 -7.13
N VAL A 302 -11.33 -2.47 -8.38
CA VAL A 302 -12.21 -2.45 -9.57
C VAL A 302 -13.03 -3.75 -9.71
N PRO A 303 -12.47 -4.96 -9.57
CA PRO A 303 -13.23 -6.21 -9.63
C PRO A 303 -14.45 -6.24 -8.72
N VAL A 304 -14.31 -5.86 -7.44
CA VAL A 304 -15.44 -5.86 -6.50
C VAL A 304 -16.50 -4.81 -6.85
N ILE A 305 -16.09 -3.63 -7.37
CA ILE A 305 -17.01 -2.62 -7.87
C ILE A 305 -17.80 -3.16 -9.08
N MET A 306 -17.14 -3.85 -10.00
CA MET A 306 -17.84 -4.46 -11.14
C MET A 306 -18.73 -5.61 -10.68
N ALA A 307 -18.28 -6.48 -9.78
CA ALA A 307 -19.05 -7.64 -9.35
C ALA A 307 -20.29 -7.28 -8.53
N LYS A 308 -20.20 -6.28 -7.63
CA LYS A 308 -21.28 -5.91 -6.70
C LYS A 308 -22.01 -4.61 -7.04
N GLY A 309 -21.48 -3.84 -8.00
CA GLY A 309 -22.04 -2.59 -8.45
C GLY A 309 -21.54 -1.36 -7.69
N ALA A 310 -21.60 -0.21 -8.36
CA ALA A 310 -21.14 1.08 -7.83
C ALA A 310 -21.79 1.46 -6.49
N ALA A 311 -23.11 1.30 -6.37
CA ALA A 311 -23.87 1.67 -5.18
C ALA A 311 -23.46 0.87 -3.94
N PHE A 312 -23.14 -0.43 -4.11
CA PHE A 312 -22.64 -1.26 -3.01
C PHE A 312 -21.33 -0.70 -2.46
N TYR A 313 -20.36 -0.41 -3.34
CA TYR A 313 -19.06 0.13 -2.92
C TYR A 313 -19.17 1.54 -2.32
N GLN A 314 -20.01 2.40 -2.91
CA GLN A 314 -20.27 3.76 -2.43
C GLN A 314 -20.95 3.78 -1.05
N GLY A 315 -21.68 2.71 -0.69
CA GLY A 315 -22.32 2.54 0.61
C GLY A 315 -21.35 2.50 1.79
N PHE A 316 -20.04 2.32 1.54
CA PHE A 316 -18.99 2.36 2.55
C PHE A 316 -18.27 3.72 2.60
N GLY A 317 -17.74 4.03 3.79
CA GLY A 317 -16.95 5.24 4.04
C GLY A 317 -17.82 6.47 4.37
N ILE A 318 -17.18 7.64 4.46
CA ILE A 318 -17.81 8.90 4.88
C ILE A 318 -17.50 10.04 3.92
N GLY A 319 -18.38 11.04 3.85
CA GLY A 319 -18.15 12.26 3.06
C GLY A 319 -17.82 11.97 1.59
N ARG A 320 -16.63 12.36 1.14
CA ARG A 320 -16.10 12.05 -0.22
C ARG A 320 -15.08 10.92 -0.22
N SER A 321 -14.84 10.31 0.94
CA SER A 321 -13.95 9.18 1.13
C SER A 321 -14.79 7.89 1.11
N ARG A 322 -15.13 7.45 -0.10
CA ARG A 322 -16.00 6.28 -0.34
C ARG A 322 -15.21 4.97 -0.47
N GLY A 323 -15.89 3.87 -0.16
CA GLY A 323 -15.32 2.54 -0.14
C GLY A 323 -14.54 2.23 1.14
N THR A 324 -13.66 1.26 1.04
CA THR A 324 -12.75 0.83 2.11
C THR A 324 -11.31 1.24 1.85
N ILE A 325 -10.48 1.13 2.88
CA ILE A 325 -9.04 1.36 2.83
C ILE A 325 -8.30 0.31 3.68
N PRO A 326 -7.24 -0.32 3.15
CA PRO A 326 -6.38 -1.20 3.93
C PRO A 326 -5.45 -0.36 4.82
N LEU A 327 -5.73 -0.31 6.12
CA LEU A 327 -4.84 0.32 7.09
C LEU A 327 -3.62 -0.58 7.30
N GLN A 328 -2.42 -0.02 7.16
CA GLN A 328 -1.16 -0.76 7.37
C GLN A 328 -0.50 -0.22 8.64
N ILE A 329 -0.58 -0.99 9.73
CA ILE A 329 -0.17 -0.56 11.06
C ILE A 329 1.21 -1.16 11.36
N ALA A 330 2.22 -0.30 11.50
CA ALA A 330 3.62 -0.70 11.65
C ALA A 330 4.39 0.22 12.61
N GLY A 331 5.70 -0.04 12.75
CA GLY A 331 6.58 0.63 13.71
C GLY A 331 6.53 -0.04 15.08
N ASN A 332 6.53 0.76 16.14
CA ASN A 332 6.45 0.27 17.51
C ASN A 332 4.98 0.06 17.91
N VAL A 333 4.39 -1.04 17.46
CA VAL A 333 2.98 -1.40 17.68
C VAL A 333 2.85 -2.86 18.12
N ARG A 334 1.95 -3.14 19.05
CA ARG A 334 1.76 -4.49 19.61
C ARG A 334 1.14 -5.45 18.60
N GLN A 335 0.08 -5.01 17.91
CA GLN A 335 -0.65 -5.79 16.92
C GLN A 335 -0.56 -5.09 15.56
N GLY A 336 0.60 -5.24 14.91
CA GLY A 336 0.86 -4.69 13.59
C GLY A 336 0.38 -5.58 12.44
N GLY A 337 0.06 -4.97 11.30
CA GLY A 337 -0.38 -5.70 10.11
C GLY A 337 -1.41 -4.93 9.29
N LEU A 338 -2.27 -5.67 8.58
CA LEU A 338 -3.24 -5.11 7.64
C LEU A 338 -4.67 -5.26 8.14
N PHE A 339 -5.36 -4.12 8.26
CA PHE A 339 -6.75 -4.03 8.68
C PHE A 339 -7.56 -3.24 7.65
N GLU A 340 -8.35 -3.92 6.81
CA GLU A 340 -9.24 -3.25 5.85
C GLU A 340 -10.55 -2.84 6.52
N THR A 341 -10.88 -1.56 6.44
CA THR A 341 -12.12 -1.01 6.99
C THR A 341 -12.68 0.11 6.12
N ALA A 342 -13.93 0.48 6.35
CA ALA A 342 -14.52 1.67 5.76
C ALA A 342 -13.83 2.92 6.30
N PHE A 343 -13.71 3.97 5.49
CA PHE A 343 -13.23 5.27 5.99
C PHE A 343 -14.11 5.78 7.15
N GLY A 344 -13.50 6.47 8.11
CA GLY A 344 -14.22 7.15 9.20
C GLY A 344 -13.90 6.70 10.62
N MET A 345 -13.18 5.58 10.82
CA MET A 345 -12.60 5.24 12.13
C MET A 345 -11.64 6.33 12.58
N THR A 346 -11.56 6.63 13.88
CA THR A 346 -10.60 7.62 14.36
C THR A 346 -9.19 7.04 14.42
N LEU A 347 -8.18 7.90 14.33
CA LEU A 347 -6.77 7.49 14.48
C LEU A 347 -6.53 6.78 15.83
N GLY A 348 -7.19 7.23 16.90
CA GLY A 348 -7.13 6.62 18.22
C GLY A 348 -7.68 5.20 18.25
N GLN A 349 -8.81 4.94 17.59
CA GLN A 349 -9.36 3.58 17.48
C GLN A 349 -8.39 2.66 16.73
N ILE A 350 -7.76 3.16 15.67
CA ILE A 350 -6.79 2.38 14.88
C ILE A 350 -5.57 2.01 15.73
N VAL A 351 -5.01 2.97 16.48
CA VAL A 351 -3.75 2.77 17.21
C VAL A 351 -3.96 2.01 18.52
N ASN A 352 -5.00 2.37 19.28
CA ASN A 352 -5.22 1.85 20.63
C ASN A 352 -6.05 0.57 20.63
N ASP A 353 -7.15 0.54 19.87
CA ASP A 353 -8.09 -0.59 19.92
C ASP A 353 -7.65 -1.71 18.97
N ILE A 354 -7.32 -1.36 17.71
CA ILE A 354 -6.84 -2.33 16.71
C ILE A 354 -5.36 -2.66 16.94
N GLY A 355 -4.50 -1.65 17.03
CA GLY A 355 -3.05 -1.84 17.20
C GLY A 355 -2.64 -2.31 18.61
N GLY A 356 -3.51 -2.17 19.61
CA GLY A 356 -3.23 -2.55 20.99
C GLY A 356 -2.16 -1.69 21.67
N GLY A 357 -1.93 -0.46 21.19
CA GLY A 357 -0.86 0.42 21.64
C GLY A 357 0.52 -0.03 21.17
N THR A 358 1.57 0.35 21.92
CA THR A 358 2.96 0.10 21.51
C THR A 358 3.43 -1.30 21.88
N LEU A 359 4.40 -1.82 21.12
CA LEU A 359 5.07 -3.07 21.44
C LEU A 359 5.89 -2.94 22.72
N SER A 360 6.52 -1.79 22.94
CA SER A 360 7.32 -1.51 24.14
C SER A 360 6.49 -1.38 25.43
N GLY A 361 5.17 -1.23 25.33
CA GLY A 361 4.29 -0.95 26.47
C GLY A 361 4.37 0.51 26.96
N ARG A 362 5.18 1.35 26.32
CA ARG A 362 5.30 2.77 26.61
C ARG A 362 4.18 3.59 25.94
N PRO A 363 3.85 4.80 26.43
CA PRO A 363 2.85 5.63 25.77
C PRO A 363 3.21 5.98 24.33
N VAL A 364 2.22 6.06 23.44
CA VAL A 364 2.40 6.53 22.07
C VAL A 364 2.73 8.03 22.09
N LYS A 365 3.82 8.46 21.46
CA LYS A 365 4.16 9.89 21.34
C LYS A 365 3.61 10.49 20.06
N ALA A 366 3.82 9.80 18.95
CA ALA A 366 3.48 10.27 17.62
C ALA A 366 3.09 9.10 16.71
N VAL A 367 2.23 9.39 15.75
CA VAL A 367 1.94 8.47 14.65
C VAL A 367 2.18 9.19 13.34
N GLN A 368 3.08 8.67 12.52
CA GLN A 368 3.25 9.18 11.16
C GLN A 368 2.22 8.51 10.25
N VAL A 369 1.41 9.29 9.55
CA VAL A 369 0.39 8.79 8.63
C VAL A 369 0.72 9.23 7.21
N GLY A 370 0.68 8.29 6.27
CA GLY A 370 0.88 8.57 4.85
C GLY A 370 2.34 8.50 4.39
N GLY A 371 3.17 7.70 5.05
CA GLY A 371 4.56 7.45 4.66
C GLY A 371 5.55 8.53 5.12
N PRO A 372 6.81 8.51 4.63
CA PRO A 372 7.87 9.42 5.04
C PRO A 372 7.57 10.89 4.72
N LEU A 373 6.67 11.16 3.78
CA LEU A 373 6.21 12.51 3.42
C LEU A 373 5.00 12.96 4.24
N GLY A 374 4.46 12.09 5.10
CA GLY A 374 3.34 12.36 5.98
C GLY A 374 3.74 13.15 7.23
N ALA A 375 2.76 13.82 7.83
CA ALA A 375 2.92 14.52 9.09
C ALA A 375 2.94 13.56 10.29
N TYR A 376 3.57 13.98 11.38
CA TYR A 376 3.48 13.32 12.69
C TYR A 376 2.28 13.85 13.46
N HIS A 377 1.35 12.97 13.79
CA HIS A 377 0.15 13.29 14.55
C HIS A 377 0.36 12.98 16.04
N PRO A 378 0.28 13.98 16.94
CA PRO A 378 0.29 13.76 18.39
C PRO A 378 -1.03 13.12 18.86
N GLN A 379 -1.06 12.65 20.11
CA GLN A 379 -2.28 12.10 20.73
C GLN A 379 -3.48 13.05 20.66
N SER A 380 -3.27 14.36 20.71
CA SER A 380 -4.36 15.36 20.57
C SER A 380 -5.07 15.32 19.22
N HIS A 381 -4.53 14.63 18.22
CA HIS A 381 -5.17 14.44 16.91
C HIS A 381 -5.88 13.07 16.80
N PHE A 382 -5.92 12.26 17.86
CA PHE A 382 -6.43 10.88 17.77
C PHE A 382 -7.93 10.78 17.50
N ASP A 383 -8.70 11.84 17.75
CA ASP A 383 -10.12 11.91 17.39
C ASP A 383 -10.34 12.20 15.89
N THR A 384 -9.28 12.45 15.12
CA THR A 384 -9.39 12.70 13.67
C THR A 384 -9.89 11.45 12.97
N GLN A 385 -11.02 11.57 12.26
CA GLN A 385 -11.55 10.51 11.42
C GLN A 385 -10.61 10.22 10.25
N PHE A 386 -10.38 8.93 9.98
CA PHE A 386 -9.48 8.48 8.95
C PHE A 386 -10.15 8.57 7.58
N CYS A 387 -9.92 9.70 6.92
CA CYS A 387 -10.41 10.08 5.59
C CYS A 387 -9.61 11.24 5.03
N TYR A 388 -9.71 11.45 3.71
CA TYR A 388 -8.81 12.36 3.00
C TYR A 388 -8.97 13.83 3.44
N GLU A 389 -10.22 14.28 3.60
CA GLU A 389 -10.52 15.69 3.86
C GLU A 389 -10.07 16.14 5.26
N GLU A 390 -10.30 15.29 6.26
CA GLU A 390 -10.08 15.55 7.68
C GLU A 390 -8.57 15.58 7.99
N PHE A 391 -7.81 14.62 7.45
CA PHE A 391 -6.35 14.63 7.56
C PHE A 391 -5.72 15.81 6.82
N THR A 392 -6.25 16.18 5.65
CA THR A 392 -5.81 17.40 4.93
C THR A 392 -6.08 18.64 5.76
N GLY A 393 -7.25 18.72 6.41
CA GLY A 393 -7.61 19.83 7.31
C GLY A 393 -6.69 19.97 8.52
N GLN A 394 -6.07 18.88 8.97
CA GLN A 394 -5.06 18.86 10.03
C GLN A 394 -3.62 19.08 9.51
N GLY A 395 -3.45 19.49 8.26
CA GLY A 395 -2.12 19.72 7.65
C GLY A 395 -1.33 18.43 7.40
N GLY A 396 -1.99 17.27 7.41
CA GLY A 396 -1.42 15.96 7.08
C GLY A 396 -1.99 15.39 5.78
N LEU A 397 -1.82 14.09 5.60
CA LEU A 397 -2.37 13.33 4.48
C LEU A 397 -2.60 11.87 4.88
N VAL A 398 -3.59 11.22 4.26
CA VAL A 398 -3.82 9.78 4.45
C VAL A 398 -2.79 8.94 3.68
N GLY A 399 -2.37 9.41 2.50
CA GLY A 399 -1.40 8.69 1.68
C GLY A 399 -1.94 7.33 1.24
N HIS A 400 -1.06 6.34 1.25
CA HIS A 400 -1.44 4.94 1.04
C HIS A 400 -1.98 4.26 2.33
N ALA A 401 -2.30 5.03 3.38
CA ALA A 401 -2.74 4.52 4.69
C ALA A 401 -1.73 3.64 5.45
N GLY A 402 -0.44 3.90 5.25
CA GLY A 402 0.61 3.46 6.16
C GLY A 402 0.62 4.29 7.44
N LEU A 403 0.66 3.63 8.60
CA LEU A 403 0.74 4.21 9.93
C LEU A 403 2.00 3.70 10.62
N THR A 404 2.93 4.60 10.95
CA THR A 404 4.12 4.28 11.76
C THR A 404 3.95 4.80 13.17
N VAL A 405 3.84 3.90 14.15
CA VAL A 405 3.66 4.24 15.57
C VAL A 405 5.02 4.43 16.25
N PHE A 406 5.16 5.53 16.99
CA PHE A 406 6.32 5.87 17.79
C PHE A 406 5.92 6.02 19.26
N ASP A 407 6.71 5.46 20.18
CA ASP A 407 6.52 5.67 21.62
C ASP A 407 7.24 6.92 22.12
N ASP A 408 7.10 7.23 23.41
CA ASP A 408 7.70 8.39 24.07
C ASP A 408 9.23 8.37 24.20
N SER A 409 9.90 7.33 23.69
CA SER A 409 11.36 7.31 23.53
C SER A 409 11.85 8.02 22.25
N ALA A 410 10.95 8.27 21.29
CA ALA A 410 11.31 8.84 20.00
C ALA A 410 11.82 10.29 20.13
N ASP A 411 12.90 10.60 19.42
CA ASP A 411 13.49 11.93 19.31
C ASP A 411 13.03 12.59 18.01
N MET A 412 12.07 13.50 18.10
CA MET A 412 11.43 14.14 16.95
C MET A 412 12.36 15.09 16.19
N LEU A 413 13.44 15.55 16.82
CA LEU A 413 14.52 16.27 16.13
C LEU A 413 15.26 15.34 15.16
N LYS A 414 15.56 14.10 15.59
CA LYS A 414 16.16 13.08 14.71
C LYS A 414 15.20 12.68 13.58
N GLN A 415 13.91 12.61 13.86
CA GLN A 415 12.90 12.34 12.83
C GLN A 415 12.82 13.46 11.79
N ALA A 416 12.89 14.72 12.21
CA ALA A 416 12.96 15.85 11.28
C ALA A 416 14.27 15.84 10.45
N ARG A 417 15.39 15.50 11.07
CA ARG A 417 16.68 15.31 10.37
C ARG A 417 16.58 14.22 9.31
N PHE A 418 16.02 13.06 9.68
CA PHE A 418 15.83 11.93 8.79
C PHE A 418 14.97 12.29 7.57
N ALA A 419 13.89 13.07 7.76
CA ALA A 419 13.07 13.50 6.63
C ALA A 419 13.87 14.33 5.60
N MET A 420 14.75 15.22 6.06
CA MET A 420 15.64 15.97 5.17
C MET A 420 16.69 15.07 4.51
N GLU A 421 17.27 14.13 5.25
CA GLU A 421 18.24 13.16 4.73
C GLU A 421 17.63 12.25 3.66
N PHE A 422 16.43 11.72 3.92
CA PHE A 422 15.67 10.92 2.98
C PHE A 422 15.40 11.69 1.68
N CYS A 423 14.96 12.95 1.78
CA CYS A 423 14.77 13.81 0.62
C CYS A 423 16.06 14.04 -0.18
N ALA A 424 17.20 14.18 0.51
CA ALA A 424 18.50 14.38 -0.13
C ALA A 424 18.96 13.11 -0.89
N ILE A 425 18.75 11.93 -0.31
CA ILE A 425 19.09 10.63 -0.91
C ILE A 425 18.19 10.37 -2.14
N GLU A 426 16.88 10.54 -1.98
CA GLU A 426 15.89 10.13 -2.98
C GLU A 426 15.62 11.20 -4.05
N SER A 427 16.27 12.36 -3.96
CA SER A 427 16.08 13.44 -4.93
C SER A 427 16.46 12.99 -6.34
N CYS A 428 15.53 13.08 -7.30
CA CYS A 428 15.87 12.89 -8.73
C CYS A 428 16.84 13.96 -9.28
N GLY A 429 17.08 15.01 -8.48
CA GLY A 429 18.06 16.07 -8.75
C GLY A 429 17.56 17.28 -9.54
N LYS A 430 16.29 17.27 -9.97
CA LYS A 430 15.73 18.30 -10.86
C LYS A 430 15.51 19.66 -10.20
N CYS A 431 15.01 19.69 -8.96
CA CYS A 431 14.65 20.94 -8.26
C CYS A 431 15.74 21.31 -7.26
N THR A 432 16.22 22.56 -7.28
CA THR A 432 17.25 23.03 -6.33
C THR A 432 16.81 22.93 -4.86
N PRO A 433 15.58 23.31 -4.46
CA PRO A 433 15.15 23.17 -3.07
C PRO A 433 15.16 21.73 -2.57
N CYS A 434 14.78 20.77 -3.42
CA CYS A 434 14.84 19.35 -3.07
C CYS A 434 16.28 18.82 -3.05
N ARG A 435 17.06 19.06 -4.11
CA ARG A 435 18.41 18.48 -4.25
C ARG A 435 19.44 19.07 -3.28
N ILE A 436 19.43 20.40 -3.12
CA ILE A 436 20.42 21.12 -2.30
C ILE A 436 19.80 21.55 -0.98
N GLY A 437 18.56 22.05 -1.02
CA GLY A 437 17.88 22.50 0.19
C GLY A 437 17.74 21.39 1.23
N ALA A 438 17.42 20.16 0.83
CA ALA A 438 17.36 19.02 1.75
C ALA A 438 18.69 18.77 2.49
N VAL A 439 19.83 18.82 1.79
CA VAL A 439 21.17 18.71 2.40
C VAL A 439 21.42 19.84 3.40
N ARG A 440 21.08 21.09 3.04
CA ARG A 440 21.17 22.23 3.96
C ARG A 440 20.20 22.12 5.13
N GLY A 441 19.06 21.45 4.94
CA GLY A 441 18.10 21.11 5.97
C GLY A 441 18.72 20.19 7.02
N VAL A 442 19.42 19.14 6.59
CA VAL A 442 20.17 18.24 7.50
C VAL A 442 21.18 19.04 8.34
N GLU A 443 22.02 19.84 7.69
CA GLU A 443 23.02 20.69 8.37
C GLU A 443 22.37 21.67 9.36
N THR A 444 21.22 22.24 9.00
CA THR A 444 20.47 23.17 9.85
C THR A 444 19.87 22.47 11.06
N VAL A 445 19.33 21.25 10.90
CA VAL A 445 18.84 20.44 12.01
C VAL A 445 19.98 20.00 12.93
N ASP A 446 21.16 19.67 12.37
CA ASP A 446 22.36 19.34 13.16
C ASP A 446 22.85 20.53 14.01
N ARG A 447 22.70 21.77 13.52
CA ARG A 447 22.95 22.98 14.32
C ARG A 447 21.97 23.11 15.50
N ILE A 448 20.68 22.86 15.25
CA ILE A 448 19.65 22.86 16.31
C ILE A 448 19.99 21.80 17.37
N ALA A 449 20.43 20.61 16.94
CA ALA A 449 20.85 19.54 17.85
C ALA A 449 22.01 19.93 18.78
N ARG A 450 22.89 20.84 18.35
CA ARG A 450 23.99 21.41 19.15
C ARG A 450 23.58 22.63 19.99
N GLY A 451 22.30 22.98 20.03
CA GLY A 451 21.75 24.08 20.82
C GLY A 451 21.71 25.44 20.12
N ASP A 452 21.88 25.51 18.80
CA ASP A 452 21.68 26.75 18.03
C ASP A 452 20.20 26.93 17.65
N MET A 453 19.43 27.51 18.57
CA MET A 453 18.01 27.79 18.35
C MET A 453 17.76 28.87 17.28
N THR A 454 18.78 29.66 16.91
CA THR A 454 18.64 30.68 15.85
C THR A 454 18.53 30.07 14.45
N ALA A 455 18.77 28.77 14.32
CA ALA A 455 18.63 28.01 13.07
C ALA A 455 17.16 27.60 12.76
N ILE A 456 16.23 27.67 13.73
CA ILE A 456 14.82 27.29 13.51
C ILE A 456 14.12 28.17 12.44
N PRO A 457 14.26 29.52 12.47
CA PRO A 457 13.71 30.36 11.40
C PRO A 457 14.24 29.99 10.01
N LEU A 458 15.53 29.64 9.90
CA LEU A 458 16.14 29.20 8.65
C LEU A 458 15.55 27.87 8.17
N LEU A 459 15.34 26.91 9.07
CA LEU A 459 14.69 25.64 8.74
C LEU A 459 13.24 25.86 8.25
N THR A 460 12.52 26.78 8.90
CA THR A 460 11.13 27.12 8.54
C THR A 460 11.05 27.80 7.16
N ASP A 461 11.97 28.72 6.89
CA ASP A 461 12.07 29.40 5.58
C ASP A 461 12.44 28.42 4.46
N LEU A 462 13.39 27.52 4.72
CA LEU A 462 13.72 26.42 3.81
C LEU A 462 12.50 25.53 3.54
N CYS A 463 11.76 25.12 4.57
CA CYS A 463 10.53 24.34 4.42
C CYS A 463 9.50 25.05 3.54
N THR A 464 9.36 26.37 3.68
CA THR A 464 8.48 27.19 2.83
C THR A 464 8.97 27.20 1.38
N THR A 465 10.28 27.37 1.17
CA THR A 465 10.91 27.31 -0.15
C THR A 465 10.73 25.94 -0.81
N MET A 466 10.87 24.85 -0.07
CA MET A 466 10.66 23.49 -0.58
C MET A 466 9.21 23.24 -0.99
N LYS A 467 8.23 23.70 -0.20
CA LYS A 467 6.80 23.63 -0.54
C LYS A 467 6.49 24.35 -1.86
N ALA A 468 7.03 25.56 -2.03
CA ALA A 468 6.73 26.40 -3.18
C ALA A 468 7.57 26.06 -4.43
N GLY A 469 8.80 25.59 -4.26
CA GLY A 469 9.80 25.45 -5.33
C GLY A 469 10.10 24.01 -5.77
N SER A 470 9.27 23.04 -5.37
CA SER A 470 9.44 21.63 -5.75
C SER A 470 8.42 21.20 -6.80
N LEU A 471 8.89 20.53 -7.86
CA LEU A 471 8.04 20.04 -8.95
C LEU A 471 7.20 18.81 -8.58
N CYS A 472 7.55 18.09 -7.52
CA CYS A 472 6.81 16.91 -7.06
C CYS A 472 6.71 16.86 -5.53
N ALA A 473 5.91 15.90 -5.05
CA ALA A 473 5.62 15.71 -3.64
C ALA A 473 6.85 15.36 -2.79
N LEU A 474 7.89 14.69 -3.32
CA LEU A 474 9.10 14.41 -2.53
C LEU A 474 9.67 15.70 -1.92
N GLY A 475 10.01 16.68 -2.74
CA GLY A 475 10.47 17.97 -2.25
C GLY A 475 9.36 18.78 -1.57
N GLY A 476 8.14 18.78 -2.15
CA GLY A 476 7.04 19.63 -1.67
C GLY A 476 6.47 19.21 -0.31
N PHE A 477 6.51 17.92 0.02
CA PHE A 477 5.93 17.34 1.24
C PHE A 477 6.97 16.90 2.26
N THR A 478 8.27 16.83 1.94
CA THR A 478 9.34 16.70 2.96
C THR A 478 9.18 17.69 4.13
N PRO A 479 8.69 18.93 3.91
CA PRO A 479 8.38 19.84 5.01
C PRO A 479 7.28 19.39 5.98
N TYR A 480 6.38 18.46 5.62
CA TYR A 480 5.31 18.00 6.52
C TYR A 480 5.83 17.27 7.77
N PRO A 481 6.64 16.20 7.69
CA PRO A 481 7.22 15.58 8.88
C PRO A 481 8.09 16.56 9.67
N VAL A 482 8.84 17.44 9.01
CA VAL A 482 9.72 18.42 9.69
C VAL A 482 8.91 19.44 10.49
N MET A 483 7.93 20.08 9.85
CA MET A 483 7.14 21.14 10.50
C MET A 483 6.18 20.58 11.54
N SER A 484 5.59 19.41 11.31
CA SER A 484 4.73 18.76 12.32
C SER A 484 5.54 18.32 13.54
N ALA A 485 6.76 17.77 13.35
CA ALA A 485 7.67 17.46 14.45
C ALA A 485 8.00 18.71 15.28
N LEU A 486 8.40 19.80 14.62
CA LEU A 486 8.72 21.07 15.27
C LEU A 486 7.53 21.69 16.00
N THR A 487 6.33 21.63 15.41
CA THR A 487 5.12 22.26 15.94
C THR A 487 4.52 21.49 17.11
N HIS A 488 4.42 20.17 17.00
CA HIS A 488 3.73 19.34 17.99
C HIS A 488 4.67 18.85 19.09
N PHE A 489 5.98 18.80 18.84
CA PHE A 489 6.97 18.31 19.80
C PHE A 489 8.15 19.29 19.97
N PRO A 490 7.89 20.58 20.26
CA PRO A 490 8.95 21.60 20.35
C PRO A 490 9.98 21.30 21.47
N GLY A 491 9.58 20.54 22.49
CA GLY A 491 10.47 20.12 23.58
C GLY A 491 11.68 19.31 23.09
N ASP A 492 11.54 18.55 22.00
CA ASP A 492 12.64 17.75 21.43
C ASP A 492 13.68 18.60 20.70
N PHE A 493 13.30 19.81 20.28
CA PHE A 493 14.15 20.77 19.58
C PHE A 493 14.87 21.72 20.55
N ALA A 494 14.43 21.81 21.80
CA ALA A 494 15.03 22.66 22.83
C ALA A 494 16.27 21.99 23.45
N ARG A 495 17.42 22.08 22.77
CA ARG A 495 18.71 21.59 23.29
C ARG A 495 19.48 22.72 23.97
N ALA A 496 20.06 22.44 25.14
CA ALA A 496 21.01 23.36 25.77
C ALA A 496 22.30 23.41 24.93
N LYS A 497 22.93 24.58 24.82
CA LYS A 497 24.28 24.69 24.23
C LYS A 497 25.23 23.81 25.06
N GLU A 498 25.90 22.86 24.40
CA GLU A 498 27.12 22.31 24.97
C GLU A 498 28.09 23.48 25.20
N ALA A 499 28.54 23.66 26.45
CA ALA A 499 29.62 24.58 26.74
C ALA A 499 30.84 24.04 26.00
N ALA A 500 31.37 24.82 25.05
CA ALA A 500 32.61 24.47 24.38
C ALA A 500 33.73 24.37 25.43
N GLU A 501 34.34 23.19 25.58
CA GLU A 501 35.66 23.03 26.21
C GLU A 501 36.77 23.60 25.32
#